data_AF-A0A0R1H0B5-F1
#
_entry.id   AF-A0A0R1H0B5-F1
#
_cell.length_a   1.000
_cell.length_b   1.000
_cell.length_c   1.000
_cell.angle_alpha   90.00
_cell.angle_beta   90.00
_cell.angle_gamma   90.00
#
_symmetry.space_group_name_H-M   'P 1'
#
loop_
_entity.id
_entity.type
_entity.pdbx_description
1 polymer ?
#
loop_
_entity_poly.entity_id
_entity_poly.type
_entity_poly.pdbx_seq_one_letter_code
_entity_poly.pdbx_strand_id
1 'polypeptide(L)'
;MGNKINAIQGQSVICVSKAVTTKASLVIPKLSIYCLALYKVMLDKGTHETPIMHKDRVYRDMLYGNTPSIDAEGRLRPDSWERDFDTQEKTKALMAQITPENFKSGRFGYQTLRHEFMNLNGFDVDGAGNQTIDFDEIIQLKP
;
A
#
# COMPACT_ATOMS: atom_id res chain seq x y z
N MET A 1 -1.85 -23.34 9.78
CA MET A 1 -2.77 -22.32 10.34
C MET A 1 -3.00 -22.58 11.82
N GLY A 2 -3.32 -21.56 12.61
CA GLY A 2 -3.52 -21.70 14.05
C GLY A 2 -4.89 -22.30 14.36
N ASN A 3 -4.93 -23.56 14.81
CA ASN A 3 -6.18 -24.29 15.08
C ASN A 3 -6.77 -24.01 16.47
N LYS A 4 -6.14 -23.12 17.26
CA LYS A 4 -6.52 -22.87 18.66
C LYS A 4 -7.93 -22.31 18.82
N ILE A 5 -8.47 -21.63 17.80
CA ILE A 5 -9.78 -20.98 17.83
C ILE A 5 -10.88 -21.78 17.10
N ASN A 6 -10.56 -22.97 16.59
CA ASN A 6 -11.53 -23.82 15.90
C ASN A 6 -12.64 -24.30 16.85
N ALA A 7 -12.34 -24.45 18.15
CA ALA A 7 -13.30 -24.86 19.17
C ALA A 7 -14.49 -23.89 19.32
N ILE A 8 -14.30 -22.62 18.94
CA ILE A 8 -15.36 -21.59 18.91
C ILE A 8 -15.77 -21.25 17.48
N GLN A 9 -15.50 -22.14 16.51
CA GLN A 9 -15.77 -21.93 15.09
C GLN A 9 -15.06 -20.69 14.50
N GLY A 10 -13.94 -20.26 15.11
CA GLY A 10 -13.11 -19.17 14.62
C GLY A 10 -12.09 -19.62 13.58
N GLN A 11 -11.59 -18.67 12.78
CA GLN A 11 -10.55 -18.90 11.78
C GLN A 11 -9.42 -17.87 11.93
N SER A 12 -8.18 -18.32 11.72
CA SER A 12 -7.00 -17.44 11.65
C SER A 12 -6.37 -17.54 10.26
N VAL A 13 -6.03 -16.41 9.66
CA VAL A 13 -5.44 -16.34 8.31
C VAL A 13 -4.32 -15.31 8.25
N ILE A 14 -3.26 -15.64 7.51
CA ILE A 14 -2.18 -14.69 7.19
C ILE A 14 -2.61 -13.91 5.95
N CYS A 15 -2.57 -12.59 6.01
CA CYS A 15 -2.85 -11.72 4.86
C CYS A 15 -1.55 -11.12 4.31
N VAL A 16 -1.13 -11.57 3.12
CA VAL A 16 0.05 -11.05 2.43
C VAL A 16 -0.36 -9.81 1.64
N SER A 17 -0.07 -8.64 2.20
CA SER A 17 -0.50 -7.35 1.62
C SER A 17 0.46 -6.87 0.54
N LYS A 18 -0.03 -6.02 -0.36
CA LYS A 18 0.78 -5.34 -1.37
C LYS A 18 1.75 -4.33 -0.73
N ALA A 19 2.76 -3.90 -1.47
CA ALA A 19 3.60 -2.76 -1.11
C ALA A 19 2.79 -1.44 -1.13
N VAL A 20 2.84 -0.71 -0.02
CA VAL A 20 2.15 0.58 0.20
C VAL A 20 3.05 1.57 0.93
N THR A 21 2.75 2.86 0.79
CA THR A 21 3.45 3.93 1.51
C THR A 21 3.06 3.93 2.98
N THR A 22 4.02 3.68 3.86
CA THR A 22 3.86 3.69 5.32
C THR A 22 5.16 4.18 5.96
N LYS A 23 5.11 4.59 7.23
CA LYS A 23 6.32 4.99 7.97
C LYS A 23 7.34 3.83 8.02
N ALA A 24 6.85 2.60 8.17
CA ALA A 24 7.69 1.41 8.20
C ALA A 24 8.27 1.05 6.83
N SER A 25 7.50 1.16 5.74
CA SER A 25 7.98 0.77 4.40
C SER A 25 9.03 1.72 3.86
N LEU A 26 8.93 3.02 4.15
CA LEU A 26 9.84 4.02 3.60
C LEU A 26 11.26 3.98 4.20
N VAL A 27 11.46 3.28 5.31
CA VAL A 27 12.79 3.07 5.90
C VAL A 27 13.42 1.75 5.47
N ILE A 28 12.71 0.90 4.73
CA ILE A 28 13.26 -0.35 4.20
C ILE A 28 14.18 -0.02 3.02
N PRO A 29 15.47 -0.43 3.05
CA PRO A 29 16.39 -0.16 1.96
C PRO A 29 15.85 -0.60 0.60
N LYS A 30 15.97 0.28 -0.40
CA LYS A 30 15.53 0.08 -1.80
C LYS A 30 14.02 -0.06 -2.02
N LEU A 31 13.19 -0.19 -0.99
CA LEU A 31 11.74 -0.34 -1.17
C LEU A 31 11.12 0.89 -1.84
N SER A 32 11.60 2.10 -1.53
CA SER A 32 11.12 3.32 -2.19
C SER A 32 11.36 3.31 -3.69
N ILE A 33 12.50 2.77 -4.17
CA ILE A 33 12.79 2.65 -5.61
C ILE A 33 11.84 1.66 -6.27
N TYR A 34 11.55 0.55 -5.60
CA TYR A 34 10.55 -0.41 -6.05
C TYR A 34 9.16 0.24 -6.15
N CYS A 35 8.72 1.00 -5.13
CA CYS A 35 7.44 1.70 -5.14
C CYS A 35 7.34 2.73 -6.28
N LEU A 36 8.43 3.44 -6.62
CA LEU A 36 8.43 4.36 -7.77
C LEU A 36 8.04 3.65 -9.07
N ALA A 37 8.60 2.46 -9.33
CA ALA A 37 8.27 1.69 -10.53
C ALA A 37 6.89 1.04 -10.42
N LEU A 38 6.62 0.37 -9.29
CA LEU A 38 5.38 -0.38 -9.09
C LEU A 38 4.15 0.53 -9.18
N TYR A 39 4.17 1.69 -8.51
CA TYR A 39 3.01 2.58 -8.49
C TYR A 39 2.71 3.10 -9.88
N LYS A 40 3.73 3.41 -10.69
CA LYS A 40 3.51 3.82 -12.07
C LYS A 40 2.78 2.73 -12.87
N VAL A 41 3.28 1.50 -12.80
CA VAL A 41 2.69 0.37 -13.54
C VAL A 41 1.27 0.08 -13.07
N MET A 42 1.03 0.07 -11.75
CA MET A 42 -0.29 -0.21 -11.19
C MET A 42 -1.28 0.93 -11.44
N LEU A 43 -0.84 2.19 -11.45
CA LEU A 43 -1.68 3.33 -11.83
C LEU A 43 -2.12 3.21 -13.30
N ASP A 44 -1.19 2.90 -14.20
CA ASP A 44 -1.49 2.74 -15.64
C ASP A 44 -2.44 1.56 -15.89
N LYS A 45 -2.40 0.53 -15.03
CA LYS A 45 -3.32 -0.62 -15.09
C LYS A 45 -4.62 -0.42 -14.29
N GLY A 46 -4.77 0.69 -13.57
CA GLY A 46 -5.93 0.93 -12.70
C GLY A 46 -6.02 0.01 -11.48
N THR A 47 -4.90 -0.56 -11.04
CA THR A 47 -4.82 -1.50 -9.90
C THR A 47 -4.08 -0.94 -8.69
N HIS A 48 -3.63 0.32 -8.74
CA HIS A 48 -2.97 0.95 -7.60
C HIS A 48 -3.95 1.16 -6.44
N GLU A 49 -3.45 0.91 -5.23
CA GLU A 49 -4.24 1.02 -4.00
C GLU A 49 -3.40 1.63 -2.88
N THR A 50 -4.01 2.56 -2.17
CA THR A 50 -3.55 3.05 -0.85
C THR A 50 -3.91 2.03 0.24
N PRO A 51 -3.39 2.16 1.49
CA PRO A 51 -3.71 1.23 2.56
C PRO A 51 -5.21 1.03 2.79
N ILE A 52 -6.01 2.11 2.73
CA ILE A 52 -7.46 2.01 2.95
C ILE A 52 -8.17 1.27 1.82
N MET A 53 -7.84 1.57 0.56
CA MET A 53 -8.39 0.86 -0.60
C MET A 53 -8.04 -0.64 -0.55
N HIS A 54 -6.79 -0.94 -0.21
CA HIS A 54 -6.30 -2.31 -0.10
C HIS A 54 -7.01 -3.08 1.01
N LYS A 55 -7.22 -2.46 2.18
CA LYS A 55 -7.95 -3.11 3.28
C LYS A 55 -9.44 -3.24 2.97
N ASP A 56 -10.07 -2.23 2.38
CA ASP A 56 -11.46 -2.31 1.93
C ASP A 56 -11.68 -3.54 1.04
N ARG A 57 -10.90 -3.67 -0.04
CA ARG A 57 -10.99 -4.82 -0.95
C ARG A 57 -10.75 -6.15 -0.23
N VAL A 58 -9.77 -6.22 0.68
CA VAL A 58 -9.51 -7.42 1.48
C VAL A 58 -10.75 -7.84 2.27
N TYR A 59 -11.41 -6.90 2.95
CA TYR A 59 -12.59 -7.23 3.75
C TYR A 59 -13.81 -7.51 2.88
N ARG A 60 -14.10 -6.61 1.94
CA ARG A 60 -15.28 -6.61 1.08
C ARG A 60 -15.32 -7.80 0.12
N ASP A 61 -14.20 -8.11 -0.54
CA ASP A 61 -14.17 -9.10 -1.63
C ASP A 61 -13.63 -10.47 -1.19
N MET A 62 -12.86 -10.52 -0.08
CA MET A 62 -12.11 -11.73 0.28
C MET A 62 -12.46 -12.32 1.65
N LEU A 63 -12.31 -11.57 2.74
CA LEU A 63 -12.57 -12.11 4.10
C LEU A 63 -14.05 -12.34 4.36
N TYR A 64 -14.89 -11.40 3.95
CA TYR A 64 -16.34 -11.47 4.09
C TYR A 64 -17.07 -11.46 2.74
N GLY A 65 -16.31 -11.53 1.65
CA GLY A 65 -16.82 -11.62 0.28
C GLY A 65 -16.77 -13.03 -0.28
N ASN A 66 -17.02 -13.14 -1.59
CA ASN A 66 -17.15 -14.42 -2.28
C ASN A 66 -15.96 -14.75 -3.20
N THR A 67 -14.91 -13.92 -3.21
CA THR A 67 -13.76 -14.05 -4.13
C THR A 67 -12.41 -14.07 -3.41
N PRO A 68 -12.20 -14.95 -2.40
CA PRO A 68 -10.91 -15.04 -1.73
C PRO A 68 -9.83 -15.62 -2.66
N SER A 69 -8.69 -14.95 -2.71
CA SER A 69 -7.45 -15.49 -3.31
C SER A 69 -6.58 -16.07 -2.21
N ILE A 70 -6.39 -17.38 -2.21
CA ILE A 70 -5.62 -18.12 -1.19
C ILE A 70 -4.48 -18.87 -1.89
N ASP A 71 -3.27 -18.83 -1.32
CA ASP A 71 -2.13 -19.62 -1.83
C ASP A 71 -2.11 -21.06 -1.27
N ALA A 72 -1.17 -21.87 -1.77
CA ALA A 72 -1.04 -23.28 -1.36
C ALA A 72 -0.76 -23.47 0.14
N GLU A 73 -0.20 -22.44 0.79
CA GLU A 73 0.08 -22.39 2.23
C GLU A 73 -1.10 -21.88 3.06
N GLY A 74 -2.24 -21.58 2.42
CA GLY A 74 -3.45 -21.11 3.08
C GLY A 74 -3.44 -19.62 3.41
N ARG A 75 -2.60 -18.80 2.79
CA ARG A 75 -2.51 -17.35 3.06
C ARG A 75 -3.41 -16.57 2.12
N LEU A 76 -4.05 -15.53 2.62
CA LEU A 76 -4.81 -14.58 1.81
C LEU A 76 -3.87 -13.70 0.98
N ARG A 77 -4.13 -13.59 -0.32
CA ARG A 77 -3.26 -12.97 -1.33
C ARG A 77 -3.89 -11.77 -2.04
N PRO A 78 -4.24 -10.69 -1.31
CA PRO A 78 -4.65 -9.45 -1.96
C PRO A 78 -3.49 -8.78 -2.73
N ASP A 79 -2.24 -9.19 -2.50
CA ASP A 79 -1.05 -8.82 -3.29
C ASP A 79 -1.03 -9.41 -4.71
N SER A 80 -2.03 -10.21 -5.10
CA SER A 80 -2.12 -10.84 -6.43
C SER A 80 -2.02 -9.85 -7.60
N TRP A 81 -2.58 -8.63 -7.48
CA TRP A 81 -2.46 -7.60 -8.52
C TRP A 81 -1.04 -7.06 -8.70
N GLU A 82 -0.30 -6.93 -7.60
CA GLU A 82 1.12 -6.58 -7.62
C GLU A 82 1.95 -7.72 -8.20
N ARG A 83 1.59 -8.97 -7.87
CA ARG A 83 2.31 -10.18 -8.27
C ARG A 83 1.96 -10.70 -9.66
N ASP A 84 0.98 -10.09 -10.33
CA ASP A 84 0.66 -10.39 -11.72
C ASP A 84 1.92 -10.33 -12.58
N PHE A 85 2.07 -11.31 -13.48
CA PHE A 85 3.29 -11.49 -14.27
C PHE A 85 3.63 -10.23 -15.06
N ASP A 86 2.64 -9.66 -15.76
CA ASP A 86 2.82 -8.45 -16.54
C ASP A 86 3.14 -7.22 -15.66
N THR A 87 2.51 -7.11 -14.49
CA THR A 87 2.85 -6.06 -13.51
C THR A 87 4.29 -6.17 -13.05
N GLN A 88 4.76 -7.36 -12.68
CA GLN A 88 6.12 -7.58 -12.20
C GLN A 88 7.17 -7.33 -13.28
N GLU A 89 6.95 -7.83 -14.50
CA GLU A 89 7.90 -7.64 -15.59
C GLU A 89 8.05 -6.16 -15.97
N LYS A 90 6.92 -5.43 -16.10
CA LYS A 90 6.94 -3.99 -16.33
C LYS A 90 7.60 -3.22 -15.18
N THR A 91 7.32 -3.63 -13.95
CA THR A 91 7.91 -2.99 -12.75
C THR A 91 9.43 -3.17 -12.74
N LYS A 92 9.94 -4.38 -12.99
CA LYS A 92 11.40 -4.64 -13.08
C LYS A 92 12.05 -3.82 -14.19
N ALA A 93 11.45 -3.82 -15.39
CA ALA A 93 11.97 -3.08 -16.53
C ALA A 93 12.00 -1.57 -16.26
N LEU A 94 10.97 -1.03 -15.62
CA LEU A 94 10.91 0.38 -15.27
C LEU A 94 11.89 0.73 -14.13
N MET A 95 12.02 -0.13 -13.13
CA MET A 95 12.95 0.03 -12.00
C MET A 95 14.41 0.10 -12.47
N ALA A 96 14.81 -0.70 -13.46
CA ALA A 96 16.16 -0.70 -14.03
C ALA A 96 16.53 0.61 -14.75
N GLN A 97 15.55 1.46 -15.06
CA GLN A 97 15.75 2.73 -15.78
C GLN A 97 15.78 3.94 -14.84
N ILE A 98 15.59 3.75 -13.53
CA ILE A 98 15.62 4.84 -12.55
C ILE A 98 17.07 5.27 -12.30
N THR A 99 17.33 6.57 -12.45
CA THR A 99 18.60 7.21 -12.13
C THR A 99 18.38 8.41 -11.21
N PRO A 100 19.43 8.88 -10.51
CA PRO A 100 19.33 10.08 -9.67
C PRO A 100 18.83 11.33 -10.40
N GLU A 101 19.06 11.42 -11.71
CA GLU A 101 18.70 12.57 -12.54
C GLU A 101 17.24 12.50 -13.01
N ASN A 102 16.68 11.30 -13.18
CA ASN A 102 15.41 11.12 -13.87
C ASN A 102 14.24 10.70 -12.97
N PHE A 103 14.48 10.32 -11.70
CA PHE A 103 13.44 9.68 -10.87
C PHE A 103 12.21 10.56 -10.61
N LYS A 104 12.33 11.90 -10.77
CA LYS A 104 11.24 12.87 -10.61
C LYS A 104 10.53 13.25 -11.91
N SER A 105 10.96 12.73 -13.06
CA SER A 105 10.53 13.15 -14.42
C SER A 105 9.05 12.91 -14.77
N GLY A 106 8.24 12.35 -13.87
CA GLY A 106 6.85 11.94 -14.14
C GLY A 106 6.73 10.58 -14.84
N ARG A 107 7.85 10.04 -15.34
CA ARG A 107 7.93 8.67 -15.89
C ARG A 107 7.71 7.58 -14.84
N PHE A 108 7.89 7.91 -13.56
CA PHE A 108 7.77 7.01 -12.41
C PHE A 108 6.71 7.52 -11.43
N GLY A 109 6.32 6.70 -10.46
CA GLY A 109 5.35 7.01 -9.42
C GLY A 109 5.85 7.96 -8.33
N TYR A 110 6.80 8.85 -8.62
CA TYR A 110 7.38 9.77 -7.62
C TYR A 110 6.33 10.71 -7.02
N GLN A 111 5.48 11.31 -7.86
CA GLN A 111 4.45 12.23 -7.37
C GLN A 111 3.46 11.52 -6.46
N THR A 112 3.02 10.32 -6.84
CA THR A 112 2.15 9.48 -6.01
C THR A 112 2.80 9.10 -4.70
N LEU A 113 4.04 8.58 -4.73
CA LEU A 113 4.77 8.20 -3.51
C LEU A 113 4.96 9.41 -2.58
N ARG A 114 5.30 10.57 -3.13
CA ARG A 114 5.47 11.81 -2.37
C ARG A 114 4.15 12.26 -1.76
N HIS A 115 3.07 12.30 -2.54
CA HIS A 115 1.74 12.70 -2.08
C HIS A 115 1.21 11.78 -0.98
N GLU A 116 1.34 10.46 -1.14
CA GLU A 116 0.96 9.49 -0.11
C GLU A 116 1.81 9.64 1.16
N PHE A 117 3.11 9.91 1.02
CA PHE A 117 3.98 10.17 2.16
C PHE A 117 3.60 11.47 2.90
N MET A 118 3.27 12.53 2.17
CA MET A 118 2.81 13.78 2.78
C MET A 118 1.49 13.58 3.51
N ASN A 119 0.52 12.92 2.88
CA ASN A 119 -0.78 12.62 3.49
C ASN A 119 -0.63 11.82 4.79
N LEU A 120 0.25 10.81 4.79
CA LEU A 120 0.56 10.01 5.97
C LEU A 120 1.08 10.85 7.15
N ASN A 121 1.66 12.02 6.89
CA ASN A 121 2.16 12.95 7.90
C ASN A 121 1.28 14.18 8.10
N GLY A 122 0.06 14.20 7.54
CA GLY A 122 -0.88 15.31 7.70
C GLY A 122 -0.63 16.51 6.78
N PHE A 123 0.15 16.35 5.71
CA PHE A 123 0.40 17.39 4.70
C PHE A 123 -0.21 16.99 3.37
N ASP A 124 -0.47 17.98 2.49
CA ASP A 124 -0.97 17.72 1.13
C ASP A 124 -2.28 16.91 1.12
N VAL A 125 -3.11 17.14 2.15
CA VAL A 125 -4.42 16.49 2.35
C VAL A 125 -5.48 17.34 1.66
N ASP A 126 -6.25 16.73 0.76
CA ASP A 126 -7.31 17.42 0.03
C ASP A 126 -8.35 18.01 0.99
N GLY A 127 -8.64 19.31 0.82
CA GLY A 127 -9.59 20.04 1.66
C GLY A 127 -9.02 20.50 3.01
N ALA A 128 -7.79 20.13 3.37
CA ALA A 128 -7.14 20.67 4.56
C ALA A 128 -6.56 22.07 4.28
N GLY A 129 -6.93 23.04 5.11
CA GLY A 129 -6.38 24.40 5.06
C GLY A 129 -5.09 24.56 5.87
N ASN A 130 -4.34 25.62 5.59
CA ASN A 130 -3.17 26.03 6.39
C ASN A 130 -3.61 26.99 7.51
N GLN A 131 -4.26 26.44 8.52
CA GLN A 131 -4.70 27.18 9.70
C GLN A 131 -3.67 27.09 10.84
N THR A 132 -3.52 28.17 11.60
CA THR A 132 -2.80 28.14 12.87
C THR A 132 -3.56 27.23 13.83
N ILE A 133 -2.85 26.31 14.47
CA ILE A 133 -3.43 25.41 15.48
C ILE A 133 -2.82 25.73 16.84
N ASP A 134 -3.66 25.76 17.86
CA ASP A 134 -3.23 25.86 19.24
C ASP A 134 -2.68 24.52 19.72
N PHE A 135 -1.41 24.53 20.12
CA PHE A 135 -0.75 23.33 20.63
C PHE A 135 -1.34 22.88 21.97
N ASP A 136 -1.79 23.82 22.81
CA ASP A 136 -2.35 23.51 24.13
C ASP A 136 -3.69 22.76 23.99
N GLU A 137 -4.44 22.99 22.91
CA GLU A 137 -5.66 22.23 22.59
C GLU A 137 -5.35 20.79 22.14
N ILE A 138 -4.32 20.60 21.30
CA ILE A 138 -3.95 19.28 20.76
C ILE A 138 -3.51 18.33 21.88
N ILE A 139 -2.73 18.82 22.85
CA ILE A 139 -2.18 17.96 23.92
C ILE A 139 -3.25 17.44 24.90
N GLN A 140 -4.46 18.02 24.89
CA GLN A 140 -5.58 17.52 25.71
C GLN A 140 -6.27 16.30 25.10
N LEU A 141 -6.02 15.99 23.82
CA LEU A 141 -6.57 14.81 23.16
C LEU A 141 -6.06 13.54 23.85
N LYS A 142 -7.00 12.66 24.21
CA LYS A 142 -6.70 11.35 24.82
C LYS A 142 -6.87 10.26 23.76
N PRO A 143 -6.00 9.23 23.75
CA PRO A 143 -6.15 8.07 22.88
C PRO A 143 -7.46 7.31 23.07
#